data_AF-A0A1W5YUR9-F1
#
_entry.id   AF-A0A1W5YUR9-F1
#
_cell.length_a   1.000
_cell.length_b   1.000
_cell.length_c   1.000
_cell.angle_alpha   90.00
_cell.angle_beta   90.00
_cell.angle_gamma   90.00
#
_symmetry.space_group_name_H-M   'P 1'
#
loop_
_entity.id
_entity.type
_entity.pdbx_description
1 polymer ?
#
loop_
_entity_poly.entity_id
_entity_poly.type
_entity_poly.pdbx_seq_one_letter_code
_entity_poly.pdbx_strand_id
1 'polypeptide(L)'
;MQHVNSWRDVAAATGAADRAAAEEGVRRAYRLAGLAEPERIVWAESPRAAVEAVEKLTDAGRSVREEVRTRPWAEERRRMYDELGPAGWSALWSATGAQLWETTAALAERIRAGVVADLAPRPTEEGAVRLVLLDAVLGQHDAAWLAAFDGRGDRLTGLAEVARTAGWWWPYERAVVISERPEVLHRDEAGRLDHGEGPALAYRDGFALYAWRGMPVPAAFLAELASLTPQRIREEENAELRRVMLEYYGYDRYLTESGAEPVHRDETGILWRIALDGDEDVVMVEVVNSTPEPDGTHRTYWLRVPPGTRTAKDGVAWTFGLEGAAYAPVRQT
;
A
#
# COMPACT_ATOMS: atom_id res chain seq x y z
N MET A 1 -4.12 23.41 -6.20
CA MET A 1 -2.95 22.54 -6.46
C MET A 1 -1.93 22.56 -5.32
N GLN A 2 -1.51 23.72 -4.78
CA GLN A 2 -0.54 23.77 -3.67
C GLN A 2 -0.96 22.98 -2.41
N HIS A 3 -2.22 23.06 -1.99
CA HIS A 3 -2.71 22.30 -0.83
C HIS A 3 -2.61 20.77 -1.00
N VAL A 4 -2.89 20.24 -2.20
CA VAL A 4 -2.88 18.79 -2.44
C VAL A 4 -1.46 18.22 -2.40
N ASN A 5 -0.49 18.96 -2.94
CA ASN A 5 0.91 18.54 -2.86
C ASN A 5 1.40 18.54 -1.40
N SER A 6 1.06 19.58 -0.62
CA SER A 6 1.40 19.60 0.80
C SER A 6 0.80 18.41 1.57
N TRP A 7 -0.46 18.06 1.31
CA TRP A 7 -1.09 16.91 1.97
C TRP A 7 -0.59 15.55 1.47
N ARG A 8 -0.07 15.48 0.24
CA ARG A 8 0.63 14.31 -0.27
C ARG A 8 1.93 14.08 0.52
N ASP A 9 2.69 15.15 0.77
CA ASP A 9 3.91 15.09 1.56
C ASP A 9 3.61 14.68 3.01
N VAL A 10 2.54 15.23 3.60
CA VAL A 10 2.07 14.82 4.94
C VAL A 10 1.72 13.34 4.98
N ALA A 11 0.95 12.84 4.00
CA ALA A 11 0.54 11.44 3.94
C ALA A 11 1.72 10.47 3.79
N ALA A 12 2.83 10.93 3.20
CA ALA A 12 4.04 10.15 2.98
C ALA A 12 5.15 10.44 4.02
N ALA A 13 4.90 11.30 5.01
CA ALA A 13 5.89 11.73 5.97
C ALA A 13 6.41 10.55 6.81
N THR A 14 7.74 10.48 6.92
CA THR A 14 8.48 9.54 7.78
C THR A 14 9.39 10.30 8.74
N GLY A 15 9.93 9.58 9.74
CA GLY A 15 10.83 10.13 10.75
C GLY A 15 10.13 10.56 12.03
N ALA A 16 10.85 11.18 12.96
CA ALA A 16 10.31 11.51 14.28
C ALA A 16 9.13 12.51 14.21
N ALA A 17 8.13 12.33 15.07
CA ALA A 17 7.07 13.30 15.26
C ALA A 17 7.58 14.61 15.88
N ASP A 18 6.92 15.71 15.54
CA ASP A 18 6.99 16.93 16.35
C ASP A 18 6.02 16.78 17.52
N ARG A 19 6.53 16.24 18.62
CA ARG A 19 5.68 15.91 19.78
C ARG A 19 4.99 17.14 20.36
N ALA A 20 5.68 18.27 20.45
CA ALA A 20 5.11 19.49 21.03
C ALA A 20 3.96 20.04 20.18
N ALA A 21 4.15 20.10 18.86
CA ALA A 21 3.11 20.56 17.95
C ALA A 21 1.93 19.57 17.88
N ALA A 22 2.19 18.27 17.90
CA ALA A 22 1.14 17.25 17.95
C ALA A 22 0.28 17.36 19.22
N GLU A 23 0.90 17.53 20.39
CA GLU A 23 0.15 17.69 21.64
C GLU A 23 -0.71 18.96 21.64
N GLU A 24 -0.22 20.07 21.10
CA GLU A 24 -1.03 21.28 20.96
C GLU A 24 -2.18 21.09 19.94
N GLY A 25 -1.93 20.35 18.85
CA GLY A 25 -2.96 19.93 17.91
C GLY A 25 -4.08 19.13 18.57
N VAL A 26 -3.70 18.17 19.43
CA VAL A 26 -4.64 17.36 20.24
C VAL A 26 -5.46 18.26 21.17
N ARG A 27 -4.80 19.10 21.98
CA ARG A 27 -5.50 20.00 22.91
C ARG A 27 -6.45 20.94 22.16
N ARG A 28 -6.02 21.49 21.01
CA ARG A 28 -6.88 22.29 20.13
C ARG A 28 -8.09 21.50 19.63
N ALA A 29 -7.92 20.25 19.21
CA ALA A 29 -9.04 19.42 18.75
C ALA A 29 -10.07 19.19 19.87
N TYR A 30 -9.62 18.94 21.11
CA TYR A 30 -10.52 18.82 22.27
C TYR A 30 -11.25 20.13 22.58
N ARG A 31 -10.53 21.27 22.61
CA ARG A 31 -11.15 22.59 22.82
C ARG A 31 -12.21 22.92 21.76
N LEU A 32 -11.92 22.65 20.49
CA LEU A 32 -12.87 22.86 19.39
C LEU A 32 -14.08 21.93 19.47
N ALA A 33 -13.93 20.75 20.05
CA ALA A 33 -15.02 19.82 20.34
C ALA A 33 -15.81 20.18 21.62
N GLY A 34 -15.42 21.24 22.34
CA GLY A 34 -16.05 21.64 23.60
C GLY A 34 -15.74 20.70 24.78
N LEU A 35 -14.64 19.95 24.70
CA LEU A 35 -14.20 19.02 25.74
C LEU A 35 -13.07 19.63 26.59
N ALA A 36 -12.92 19.13 27.82
CA ALA A 36 -11.72 19.40 28.61
C ALA A 36 -10.50 18.76 27.94
N GLU A 37 -9.34 19.41 28.01
CA GLU A 37 -8.10 18.86 27.46
C GLU A 37 -7.70 17.57 28.19
N PRO A 38 -7.01 16.63 27.50
CA PRO A 38 -6.57 15.39 28.14
C PRO A 38 -5.53 15.70 29.22
N GLU A 39 -5.67 15.05 30.37
CA GLU A 39 -4.76 15.18 31.52
C GLU A 39 -3.41 14.49 31.25
N ARG A 40 -3.41 13.47 30.39
CA ARG A 40 -2.22 12.66 30.07
C ARG A 40 -2.11 12.43 28.57
N ILE A 41 -0.90 12.62 28.04
CA ILE A 41 -0.57 12.24 26.66
C ILE A 41 0.55 11.20 26.71
N VAL A 42 0.29 10.03 26.14
CA VAL A 42 1.19 8.89 26.11
C VAL A 42 1.69 8.72 24.68
N TRP A 43 3.01 8.65 24.51
CA TRP A 43 3.64 8.40 23.22
C TRP A 43 4.00 6.93 23.06
N ALA A 44 3.69 6.37 21.90
CA ALA A 44 4.04 5.03 21.48
C ALA A 44 4.87 5.08 20.20
N GLU A 45 5.82 4.16 20.06
CA GLU A 45 6.76 4.12 18.94
C GLU A 45 6.12 3.64 17.62
N SER A 46 4.94 3.02 17.67
CA SER A 46 4.17 2.56 16.52
C SER A 46 2.68 2.41 16.83
N PRO A 47 1.81 2.22 15.81
CA PRO A 47 0.40 1.91 16.02
C PRO A 47 0.19 0.58 16.76
N ARG A 48 1.12 -0.38 16.61
CA ARG A 48 1.11 -1.64 17.36
C ARG A 48 1.35 -1.37 18.84
N ALA A 49 2.42 -0.66 19.19
CA ALA A 49 2.71 -0.29 20.57
C ALA A 49 1.62 0.62 21.18
N ALA A 50 0.97 1.44 20.35
CA ALA A 50 -0.14 2.28 20.78
C ALA A 50 -1.37 1.47 21.19
N VAL A 51 -1.71 0.40 20.46
CA VAL A 51 -2.80 -0.51 20.87
C VAL A 51 -2.50 -1.13 22.23
N GLU A 52 -1.29 -1.65 22.45
CA GLU A 52 -0.92 -2.20 23.76
C GLU A 52 -0.96 -1.14 24.88
N ALA A 53 -0.58 0.10 24.58
CA ALA A 53 -0.62 1.20 25.53
C ALA A 53 -2.07 1.59 25.89
N VAL A 54 -2.99 1.56 24.90
CA VAL A 54 -4.42 1.78 25.11
C VAL A 54 -5.02 0.68 26.00
N GLU A 55 -4.68 -0.59 25.76
CA GLU A 55 -5.18 -1.70 26.58
C GLU A 55 -4.72 -1.62 28.05
N LYS A 56 -3.55 -1.03 28.30
CA LYS A 56 -2.98 -0.81 29.63
C LYS A 56 -3.46 0.51 30.26
N LEU A 57 -4.24 1.32 29.54
CA LEU A 57 -4.64 2.65 29.97
C LEU A 57 -5.71 2.55 31.06
N THR A 58 -5.38 3.04 32.25
CA THR A 58 -6.30 3.10 33.39
C THR A 58 -6.87 4.50 33.54
N ASP A 59 -8.12 4.59 34.03
CA ASP A 59 -8.77 5.87 34.30
C ASP A 59 -8.74 6.86 33.11
N ALA A 60 -8.85 6.38 31.88
CA ALA A 60 -8.88 7.24 30.69
C ALA A 60 -10.27 7.82 30.40
N GLY A 61 -11.32 7.18 30.91
CA GLY A 61 -12.71 7.43 30.48
C GLY A 61 -13.02 6.74 29.14
N ARG A 62 -14.18 7.07 28.55
CA ARG A 62 -14.56 6.51 27.24
C ARG A 62 -13.78 7.17 26.10
N SER A 63 -13.79 6.54 24.93
CA SER A 63 -13.36 7.17 23.69
C SER A 63 -14.22 8.41 23.38
N VAL A 64 -13.55 9.47 22.93
CA VAL A 64 -14.18 10.72 22.48
C VAL A 64 -13.92 10.97 20.99
N ARG A 65 -13.53 9.92 20.24
CA ARG A 65 -13.30 10.01 18.78
C ARG A 65 -14.50 10.57 18.04
N GLU A 66 -15.71 10.27 18.49
CA GLU A 66 -16.94 10.78 17.89
C GLU A 66 -17.00 12.31 17.96
N GLU A 67 -16.73 12.89 19.12
CA GLU A 67 -16.72 14.33 19.36
C GLU A 67 -15.54 15.04 18.71
N VAL A 68 -14.34 14.44 18.80
CA VAL A 68 -13.10 15.10 18.38
C VAL A 68 -12.87 14.97 16.87
N ARG A 69 -13.37 13.89 16.24
CA ARG A 69 -13.13 13.60 14.82
C ARG A 69 -14.41 13.45 14.02
N THR A 70 -15.31 12.52 14.36
CA THR A 70 -16.43 12.15 13.48
C THR A 70 -17.40 13.31 13.26
N ARG A 71 -17.88 13.94 14.34
CA ARG A 71 -18.87 15.02 14.27
C ARG A 71 -18.32 16.27 13.58
N PRO A 72 -17.16 16.83 13.96
CA PRO A 72 -16.61 18.02 13.30
C PRO A 72 -16.46 17.83 11.78
N TRP A 73 -16.06 16.64 11.38
CA TRP A 73 -15.86 16.29 9.98
C TRP A 73 -17.17 16.15 9.21
N ALA A 74 -18.18 15.50 9.81
CA ALA A 74 -19.51 15.41 9.23
C ALA A 74 -20.15 16.81 9.08
N GLU A 75 -19.94 17.69 10.06
CA GLU A 75 -20.38 19.08 10.05
C GLU A 75 -19.69 19.90 8.96
N GLU A 76 -18.36 19.80 8.84
CA GLU A 76 -17.62 20.48 7.77
C GLU A 76 -18.02 19.97 6.38
N ARG A 77 -18.19 18.66 6.20
CA ARG A 77 -18.69 18.10 4.95
C ARG A 77 -20.07 18.65 4.61
N ARG A 78 -21.00 18.66 5.58
CA ARG A 78 -22.36 19.19 5.36
C ARG A 78 -22.31 20.67 4.99
N ARG A 79 -21.56 21.50 5.74
CA ARG A 79 -21.38 22.93 5.45
C ARG A 79 -20.88 23.16 4.03
N MET A 80 -19.84 22.44 3.61
CA MET A 80 -19.28 22.55 2.26
C MET A 80 -20.25 22.08 1.19
N TYR A 81 -21.00 21.02 1.46
CA TYR A 81 -22.03 20.54 0.54
C TYR A 81 -23.18 21.55 0.37
N ASP A 82 -23.62 22.18 1.47
CA ASP A 82 -24.67 23.19 1.46
C ASP A 82 -24.22 24.47 0.73
N GLU A 83 -22.96 24.87 0.87
CA GLU A 83 -22.38 26.07 0.23
C GLU A 83 -22.09 25.87 -1.27
N LEU A 84 -21.48 24.74 -1.64
CA LEU A 84 -21.02 24.48 -3.01
C LEU A 84 -22.07 23.78 -3.88
N GLY A 85 -23.08 23.20 -3.25
CA GLY A 85 -23.99 22.25 -3.88
C GLY A 85 -23.31 20.94 -4.31
N PRO A 86 -24.08 19.99 -4.86
CA PRO A 86 -23.57 18.65 -5.21
C PRO A 86 -22.44 18.69 -6.25
N ALA A 87 -22.58 19.53 -7.28
CA ALA A 87 -21.60 19.63 -8.36
C ALA A 87 -20.29 20.28 -7.89
N GLY A 88 -20.37 21.36 -7.11
CA GLY A 88 -19.19 22.03 -6.55
C GLY A 88 -18.45 21.14 -5.55
N TRP A 89 -19.17 20.40 -4.70
CA TRP A 89 -18.58 19.40 -3.82
C TRP A 89 -17.83 18.30 -4.61
N SER A 90 -18.46 17.74 -5.65
CA SER A 90 -17.85 16.71 -6.49
C SER A 90 -16.57 17.20 -7.18
N ALA A 91 -16.60 18.43 -7.71
CA ALA A 91 -15.43 19.06 -8.33
C ALA A 91 -14.31 19.31 -7.31
N LEU A 92 -14.64 19.82 -6.13
CA LEU A 92 -13.68 20.03 -5.04
C LEU A 92 -13.03 18.71 -4.60
N TRP A 93 -13.84 17.68 -4.34
CA TRP A 93 -13.36 16.37 -3.91
C TRP A 93 -12.43 15.75 -4.95
N SER A 94 -12.83 15.78 -6.23
CA SER A 94 -12.03 15.27 -7.36
C SER A 94 -10.69 16.01 -7.51
N ALA A 95 -10.69 17.33 -7.27
CA ALA A 95 -9.49 18.15 -7.34
C ALA A 95 -8.58 18.06 -6.09
N THR A 96 -9.06 17.42 -5.00
CA THR A 96 -8.35 17.35 -3.71
C THR A 96 -8.30 15.92 -3.18
N GLY A 97 -9.20 15.56 -2.27
CA GLY A 97 -9.11 14.32 -1.50
C GLY A 97 -9.17 13.05 -2.33
N ALA A 98 -9.90 13.04 -3.44
CA ALA A 98 -9.97 11.88 -4.34
C ALA A 98 -8.58 11.46 -4.85
N GLN A 99 -7.65 12.42 -5.02
CA GLN A 99 -6.30 12.14 -5.52
C GLN A 99 -5.41 11.40 -4.50
N LEU A 100 -5.78 11.44 -3.22
CA LEU A 100 -5.03 10.81 -2.14
C LEU A 100 -5.76 9.58 -1.57
N TRP A 101 -7.09 9.55 -1.70
CA TRP A 101 -7.98 8.61 -1.04
C TRP A 101 -7.53 7.15 -1.15
N GLU A 102 -7.37 6.62 -2.37
CA GLU A 102 -7.00 5.22 -2.59
C GLU A 102 -5.68 4.87 -1.90
N THR A 103 -4.67 5.72 -2.05
CA THR A 103 -3.34 5.49 -1.46
C THR A 103 -3.34 5.57 0.06
N THR A 104 -4.07 6.51 0.66
CA THR A 104 -4.13 6.67 2.12
C THR A 104 -5.02 5.61 2.77
N ALA A 105 -6.14 5.25 2.14
CA ALA A 105 -7.07 4.25 2.65
C ALA A 105 -6.44 2.85 2.61
N ALA A 106 -5.80 2.47 1.49
CA ALA A 106 -5.12 1.19 1.36
C ALA A 106 -3.96 1.05 2.35
N LEU A 107 -3.16 2.11 2.55
CA LEU A 107 -2.08 2.11 3.53
C LEU A 107 -2.60 1.98 4.96
N ALA A 108 -3.66 2.73 5.31
CA ALA A 108 -4.26 2.63 6.63
C ALA A 108 -4.84 1.24 6.91
N GLU A 109 -5.47 0.61 5.91
CA GLU A 109 -5.96 -0.76 6.05
C GLU A 109 -4.82 -1.76 6.20
N ARG A 110 -3.74 -1.59 5.44
CA ARG A 110 -2.56 -2.46 5.53
C ARG A 110 -1.90 -2.39 6.90
N ILE A 111 -1.85 -1.20 7.50
CA ILE A 111 -1.38 -0.98 8.89
C ILE A 111 -2.32 -1.66 9.89
N ARG A 112 -3.65 -1.47 9.78
CA ARG A 112 -4.61 -2.17 10.66
C ARG A 112 -4.44 -3.69 10.60
N ALA A 113 -4.40 -4.24 9.40
CA ALA A 113 -4.21 -5.68 9.20
C ALA A 113 -2.89 -6.17 9.79
N GLY A 114 -1.81 -5.39 9.64
CA GLY A 114 -0.51 -5.69 10.23
C GLY A 114 -0.52 -5.68 11.76
N VAL A 115 -1.15 -4.67 12.38
CA VAL A 115 -1.28 -4.59 13.83
C VAL A 115 -2.10 -5.76 14.38
N VAL A 116 -3.21 -6.11 13.71
CA VAL A 116 -4.03 -7.27 14.10
C VAL A 116 -3.23 -8.57 13.99
N ALA A 117 -2.54 -8.80 12.87
CA ALA A 117 -1.76 -10.02 12.68
C ALA A 117 -0.63 -10.20 13.71
N ASP A 118 -0.05 -9.10 14.19
CA ASP A 118 1.07 -9.13 15.14
C ASP A 118 0.60 -9.26 16.61
N LEU A 119 -0.52 -8.62 16.97
CA LEU A 119 -1.05 -8.63 18.34
C LEU A 119 -2.06 -9.76 18.62
N ALA A 120 -2.71 -10.30 17.59
CA ALA A 120 -3.71 -11.35 17.72
C ALA A 120 -3.27 -12.62 16.97
N PRO A 121 -2.34 -13.42 17.53
CA PRO A 121 -1.88 -14.66 16.90
C PRO A 121 -3.01 -15.71 16.76
N ARG A 122 -4.10 -15.57 17.54
CA ARG A 122 -5.28 -16.44 17.45
C ARG A 122 -6.48 -15.66 16.89
N PRO A 123 -7.30 -16.26 16.00
CA PRO A 123 -8.48 -15.60 15.44
C PRO A 123 -9.47 -15.07 16.50
N THR A 124 -9.53 -15.70 17.67
CA THR A 124 -10.39 -15.29 18.79
C THR A 124 -9.97 -13.97 19.45
N GLU A 125 -8.72 -13.55 19.28
CA GLU A 125 -8.16 -12.32 19.87
C GLU A 125 -8.34 -11.10 18.97
N GLU A 126 -8.55 -11.31 17.66
CA GLU A 126 -8.66 -10.23 16.68
C GLU A 126 -9.74 -9.22 17.04
N GLY A 127 -10.86 -9.69 17.59
CA GLY A 127 -11.99 -8.82 17.95
C GLY A 127 -11.59 -7.72 18.94
N ALA A 128 -10.78 -8.04 19.95
CA ALA A 128 -10.34 -7.06 20.96
C ALA A 128 -9.43 -6.00 20.34
N VAL A 129 -8.43 -6.41 19.55
CA VAL A 129 -7.50 -5.51 18.86
C VAL A 129 -8.26 -4.61 17.87
N ARG A 130 -9.20 -5.16 17.11
CA ARG A 130 -10.03 -4.40 16.16
C ARG A 130 -10.89 -3.36 16.85
N LEU A 131 -11.44 -3.65 18.04
CA LEU A 131 -12.20 -2.67 18.81
C LEU A 131 -11.34 -1.46 19.21
N VAL A 132 -10.10 -1.69 19.66
CA VAL A 132 -9.16 -0.60 19.96
C VAL A 132 -8.83 0.21 18.70
N LEU A 133 -8.65 -0.44 17.55
CA LEU A 133 -8.37 0.24 16.28
C LEU A 133 -9.55 1.09 15.77
N LEU A 134 -10.80 0.80 16.16
CA LEU A 134 -11.96 1.63 15.80
C LEU A 134 -11.94 3.01 16.46
N ASP A 135 -11.29 3.12 17.63
CA ASP A 135 -11.09 4.37 18.36
C ASP A 135 -9.94 5.22 17.80
N ALA A 136 -9.19 4.72 16.82
CA ALA A 136 -8.10 5.48 16.22
C ALA A 136 -8.59 6.63 15.33
N VAL A 137 -7.93 7.77 15.46
CA VAL A 137 -7.85 8.84 14.45
C VAL A 137 -6.58 8.61 13.65
N LEU A 138 -6.67 8.62 12.32
CA LEU A 138 -5.63 8.06 11.45
C LEU A 138 -4.49 9.03 11.13
N GLY A 139 -4.47 10.20 11.79
CA GLY A 139 -3.41 11.20 11.69
C GLY A 139 -3.08 11.54 10.23
N GLN A 140 -1.82 11.34 9.84
CA GLN A 140 -1.37 11.60 8.46
C GLN A 140 -2.14 10.82 7.38
N HIS A 141 -2.75 9.67 7.70
CA HIS A 141 -3.55 8.90 6.75
C HIS A 141 -5.02 9.38 6.64
N ASP A 142 -5.41 10.41 7.39
CA ASP A 142 -6.64 11.19 7.18
C ASP A 142 -6.44 12.33 6.14
N ALA A 143 -5.23 12.47 5.57
CA ALA A 143 -4.83 13.57 4.67
C ALA A 143 -5.76 13.79 3.47
N ALA A 144 -6.35 12.74 2.89
CA ALA A 144 -7.27 12.90 1.76
C ALA A 144 -8.44 13.84 2.10
N TRP A 145 -9.04 13.65 3.26
CA TRP A 145 -10.13 14.50 3.69
C TRP A 145 -9.66 15.85 4.22
N LEU A 146 -8.55 15.88 4.95
CA LEU A 146 -8.00 17.14 5.43
C LEU A 146 -7.61 18.06 4.25
N ALA A 147 -7.13 17.51 3.13
CA ALA A 147 -6.88 18.25 1.90
C ALA A 147 -8.14 18.89 1.31
N ALA A 148 -9.30 18.24 1.43
CA ALA A 148 -10.57 18.77 0.95
C ALA A 148 -11.07 19.95 1.81
N PHE A 149 -10.77 19.96 3.10
CA PHE A 149 -11.21 20.99 4.05
C PHE A 149 -10.17 22.07 4.35
N ASP A 150 -8.90 21.86 4.00
CA ASP A 150 -7.80 22.75 4.33
C ASP A 150 -8.05 24.19 3.85
N GLY A 151 -7.82 25.17 4.72
CA GLY A 151 -8.05 26.59 4.44
C GLY A 151 -9.52 27.00 4.24
N ARG A 152 -10.49 26.10 4.50
CA ARG A 152 -11.92 26.39 4.30
C ARG A 152 -12.69 26.54 5.60
N GLY A 153 -12.11 26.17 6.74
CA GLY A 153 -12.70 26.34 8.07
C GLY A 153 -11.77 25.91 9.19
N ASP A 154 -12.08 26.35 10.42
CA ASP A 154 -11.18 26.18 11.56
C ASP A 154 -11.45 24.90 12.38
N ARG A 155 -12.61 24.27 12.20
CA ARG A 155 -13.07 23.13 13.02
C ARG A 155 -12.09 21.95 13.02
N LEU A 156 -11.35 21.75 11.93
CA LEU A 156 -10.43 20.63 11.76
C LEU A 156 -8.96 21.03 11.97
N THR A 157 -8.66 22.25 12.40
CA THR A 157 -7.28 22.73 12.52
C THR A 157 -6.47 21.95 13.56
N GLY A 158 -7.10 21.47 14.64
CA GLY A 158 -6.45 20.57 15.60
C GLY A 158 -6.08 19.22 14.98
N LEU A 159 -7.04 18.57 14.30
CA LEU A 159 -6.81 17.31 13.56
C LEU A 159 -5.73 17.47 12.49
N ALA A 160 -5.77 18.59 11.76
CA ALA A 160 -4.82 18.91 10.71
C ALA A 160 -3.39 19.09 11.27
N GLU A 161 -3.25 19.72 12.43
CA GLU A 161 -1.97 19.86 13.11
C GLU A 161 -1.39 18.50 13.51
N VAL A 162 -2.18 17.62 14.13
CA VAL A 162 -1.73 16.28 14.50
C VAL A 162 -1.33 15.47 13.27
N ALA A 163 -2.11 15.51 12.19
CA ALA A 163 -1.77 14.83 10.94
C ALA A 163 -0.44 15.32 10.36
N ARG A 164 -0.14 16.62 10.46
CA ARG A 164 1.11 17.24 10.01
C ARG A 164 2.31 16.97 10.91
N THR A 165 2.11 16.48 12.13
CA THR A 165 3.18 16.40 13.13
C THR A 165 3.39 15.01 13.73
N ALA A 166 2.42 14.10 13.63
CA ALA A 166 2.48 12.75 14.22
C ALA A 166 1.73 11.68 13.39
N GLY A 167 1.76 10.44 13.89
CA GLY A 167 1.04 9.31 13.34
C GLY A 167 -0.40 9.20 13.86
N TRP A 168 -0.87 7.97 14.08
CA TRP A 168 -2.22 7.70 14.57
C TRP A 168 -2.36 8.05 16.04
N TRP A 169 -3.58 8.30 16.50
CA TRP A 169 -3.82 8.62 17.89
C TRP A 169 -5.21 8.20 18.35
N TRP A 170 -5.34 7.94 19.65
CA TRP A 170 -6.54 7.42 20.31
C TRP A 170 -7.02 8.41 21.37
N PRO A 171 -8.13 9.12 21.12
CA PRO A 171 -8.63 10.11 22.04
C PRO A 171 -9.62 9.53 23.07
N TYR A 172 -9.29 9.65 24.35
CA TYR A 172 -10.18 9.35 25.50
C TYR A 172 -10.46 10.62 26.31
N GLU A 173 -11.47 10.59 27.19
CA GLU A 173 -11.88 11.77 27.98
C GLU A 173 -10.73 12.41 28.77
N ARG A 174 -9.84 11.61 29.37
CA ARG A 174 -8.75 12.10 30.23
C ARG A 174 -7.35 11.78 29.73
N ALA A 175 -7.23 10.98 28.67
CA ALA A 175 -5.93 10.56 28.16
C ALA A 175 -5.95 10.41 26.64
N VAL A 176 -4.78 10.59 26.04
CA VAL A 176 -4.55 10.36 24.62
C VAL A 176 -3.32 9.48 24.44
N VAL A 177 -3.41 8.50 23.55
CA VAL A 177 -2.24 7.75 23.08
C VAL A 177 -1.91 8.22 21.67
N ILE A 178 -0.66 8.59 21.39
CA ILE A 178 -0.19 9.04 20.07
C ILE A 178 0.93 8.11 19.62
N SER A 179 0.84 7.65 18.39
CA SER A 179 1.90 6.93 17.70
C SER A 179 2.87 7.91 17.04
N GLU A 180 4.16 7.60 17.13
CA GLU A 180 5.18 8.09 16.20
C GLU A 180 4.82 7.75 14.75
N ARG A 181 5.55 8.35 13.81
CA ARG A 181 5.45 8.04 12.38
C ARG A 181 6.35 6.87 12.01
N PRO A 182 6.10 6.24 10.84
CA PRO A 182 7.05 5.28 10.31
C PRO A 182 8.41 5.95 10.04
N GLU A 183 9.51 5.22 10.22
CA GLU A 183 10.85 5.65 9.81
C GLU A 183 11.10 5.34 8.33
N VAL A 184 10.44 4.31 7.81
CA VAL A 184 10.58 3.82 6.43
C VAL A 184 9.22 3.72 5.77
N LEU A 185 9.12 4.20 4.53
CA LEU A 185 7.96 4.02 3.65
C LEU A 185 8.42 3.93 2.19
N HIS A 186 8.29 2.74 1.60
CA HIS A 186 8.55 2.45 0.19
C HIS A 186 7.26 2.08 -0.52
N ARG A 187 7.09 2.61 -1.73
CA ARG A 187 5.90 2.41 -2.55
C ARG A 187 6.26 2.26 -4.01
N ASP A 188 5.45 1.51 -4.74
CA ASP A 188 5.52 1.46 -6.19
C ASP A 188 4.92 2.73 -6.84
N GLU A 189 5.00 2.83 -8.16
CA GLU A 189 4.45 3.96 -8.92
C GLU A 189 2.92 4.10 -8.76
N ALA A 190 2.22 3.02 -8.41
CA ALA A 190 0.79 3.02 -8.12
C ALA A 190 0.47 3.41 -6.66
N GLY A 191 1.48 3.68 -5.83
CA GLY A 191 1.34 4.07 -4.43
C GLY A 191 1.02 2.89 -3.50
N ARG A 192 1.25 1.64 -3.91
CA ARG A 192 1.11 0.46 -3.04
C ARG A 192 2.43 0.20 -2.31
N LEU A 193 2.38 -0.40 -1.12
CA LEU A 193 3.61 -0.78 -0.41
C LEU A 193 4.44 -1.75 -1.26
N ASP A 194 5.72 -1.45 -1.45
CA ASP A 194 6.62 -2.27 -2.27
C ASP A 194 8.07 -2.05 -1.87
N HIS A 195 8.77 -3.12 -1.50
CA HIS A 195 10.22 -3.10 -1.27
C HIS A 195 10.79 -4.53 -1.32
N GLY A 196 11.67 -4.81 -2.29
CA GLY A 196 12.24 -6.14 -2.50
C GLY A 196 13.38 -6.53 -1.56
N GLU A 197 14.05 -5.55 -0.94
CA GLU A 197 15.26 -5.78 -0.14
C GLU A 197 15.02 -5.66 1.38
N GLY A 198 13.80 -5.33 1.80
CA GLY A 198 13.49 -5.09 3.21
C GLY A 198 12.03 -4.72 3.46
N PRO A 199 11.70 -4.14 4.63
CA PRO A 199 10.35 -3.71 4.92
C PRO A 199 9.93 -2.57 3.99
N ALA A 200 8.69 -2.62 3.51
CA ALA A 200 8.07 -1.53 2.76
C ALA A 200 7.55 -0.44 3.70
N LEU A 201 7.26 -0.77 4.95
CA LEU A 201 6.99 0.19 6.01
C LEU A 201 7.60 -0.31 7.32
N ALA A 202 8.27 0.56 8.07
CA ALA A 202 8.85 0.20 9.36
C ALA A 202 8.74 1.33 10.38
N TYR A 203 8.53 0.97 11.64
CA TYR A 203 8.59 1.84 12.81
C TYR A 203 9.80 1.51 13.66
N ARG A 204 10.19 2.45 14.52
CA ARG A 204 11.42 2.41 15.33
C ARG A 204 11.47 1.24 16.32
N ASP A 205 10.32 0.78 16.78
CA ASP A 205 10.19 -0.36 17.70
C ASP A 205 10.26 -1.73 16.99
N GLY A 206 10.50 -1.76 15.69
CA GLY A 206 10.60 -2.97 14.88
C GLY A 206 9.26 -3.46 14.33
N PHE A 207 8.14 -2.78 14.58
CA PHE A 207 6.90 -3.07 13.85
C PHE A 207 7.09 -2.74 12.37
N ALA A 208 7.00 -3.75 11.51
CA ALA A 208 7.31 -3.65 10.09
C ALA A 208 6.32 -4.43 9.21
N LEU A 209 6.08 -3.90 8.02
CA LEU A 209 5.24 -4.50 6.99
C LEU A 209 6.05 -4.70 5.73
N TYR A 210 6.03 -5.93 5.23
CA TYR A 210 6.71 -6.34 4.01
C TYR A 210 5.68 -6.53 2.90
N ALA A 211 6.04 -6.11 1.70
CA ALA A 211 5.17 -6.20 0.54
C ALA A 211 5.97 -6.20 -0.77
N TRP A 212 5.47 -6.95 -1.74
CA TRP A 212 5.95 -6.98 -3.13
C TRP A 212 4.82 -6.50 -4.04
N ARG A 213 4.97 -5.35 -4.69
CA ARG A 213 3.97 -4.71 -5.57
C ARG A 213 2.58 -4.61 -4.94
N GLY A 214 2.52 -4.31 -3.65
CA GLY A 214 1.30 -4.24 -2.85
C GLY A 214 0.83 -5.55 -2.23
N MET A 215 1.38 -6.70 -2.64
CA MET A 215 1.04 -8.01 -2.07
C MET A 215 1.80 -8.22 -0.75
N PRO A 216 1.11 -8.45 0.38
CA PRO A 216 1.75 -8.75 1.66
C PRO A 216 2.59 -10.03 1.62
N VAL A 217 3.88 -9.94 1.91
CA VAL A 217 4.78 -11.10 1.98
C VAL A 217 5.39 -11.26 3.37
N PRO A 218 5.78 -12.47 3.81
CA PRO A 218 6.57 -12.64 5.02
C PRO A 218 7.97 -12.04 4.90
N ALA A 219 8.55 -11.58 6.02
CA ALA A 219 9.94 -11.09 6.04
C ALA A 219 10.95 -12.17 5.58
N ALA A 220 10.74 -13.41 6.05
CA ALA A 220 11.58 -14.56 5.70
C ALA A 220 11.53 -14.89 4.20
N PHE A 221 10.39 -14.62 3.54
CA PHE A 221 10.23 -14.85 2.11
C PHE A 221 11.15 -13.93 1.29
N LEU A 222 11.26 -12.64 1.65
CA LEU A 222 12.19 -11.72 0.96
C LEU A 222 13.66 -12.14 1.14
N ALA A 223 14.03 -12.60 2.34
CA ALA A 223 15.38 -13.07 2.61
C ALA A 223 15.75 -14.31 1.78
N GLU A 224 14.77 -15.16 1.46
CA GLU A 224 14.97 -16.36 0.63
C GLU A 224 15.20 -16.02 -0.85
N LEU A 225 14.66 -14.89 -1.36
CA LEU A 225 14.67 -14.53 -2.78
C LEU A 225 16.08 -14.57 -3.40
N ALA A 226 17.09 -14.07 -2.68
CA ALA A 226 18.49 -14.05 -3.15
C ALA A 226 19.11 -15.45 -3.34
N SER A 227 18.53 -16.47 -2.72
CA SER A 227 19.00 -17.87 -2.73
C SER A 227 18.07 -18.82 -3.47
N LEU A 228 17.08 -18.29 -4.21
CA LEU A 228 16.12 -19.10 -4.94
C LEU A 228 16.79 -20.08 -5.90
N THR A 229 16.14 -21.22 -6.07
CA THR A 229 16.49 -22.23 -7.08
C THR A 229 15.23 -22.57 -7.88
N PRO A 230 15.35 -23.07 -9.13
CA PRO A 230 14.17 -23.46 -9.91
C PRO A 230 13.31 -24.52 -9.21
N GLN A 231 13.95 -25.44 -8.49
CA GLN A 231 13.24 -26.47 -7.72
C GLN A 231 12.41 -25.86 -6.59
N ARG A 232 12.98 -24.93 -5.82
CA ARG A 232 12.25 -24.26 -4.74
C ARG A 232 11.04 -23.46 -5.24
N ILE A 233 11.18 -22.80 -6.40
CA ILE A 233 10.10 -22.08 -7.07
C ILE A 233 8.98 -23.06 -7.49
N ARG A 234 9.34 -24.23 -8.02
CA ARG A 234 8.40 -25.27 -8.43
C ARG A 234 7.65 -25.89 -7.24
N GLU A 235 8.34 -26.06 -6.11
CA GLU A 235 7.80 -26.65 -4.87
C GLU A 235 6.99 -25.67 -4.02
N GLU A 236 7.06 -24.36 -4.28
CA GLU A 236 6.21 -23.39 -3.59
C GLU A 236 4.75 -23.72 -3.89
N GLU A 237 3.91 -23.88 -2.87
CA GLU A 237 2.50 -24.24 -3.06
C GLU A 237 1.64 -23.00 -3.33
N ASN A 238 1.98 -21.87 -2.69
CA ASN A 238 1.22 -20.64 -2.81
C ASN A 238 1.51 -19.97 -4.18
N ALA A 239 0.50 -19.98 -5.06
CA ALA A 239 0.60 -19.42 -6.41
C ALA A 239 1.03 -17.95 -6.44
N GLU A 240 0.58 -17.13 -5.48
CA GLU A 240 0.94 -15.72 -5.41
C GLU A 240 2.42 -15.55 -5.02
N LEU A 241 2.92 -16.34 -4.07
CA LEU A 241 4.34 -16.33 -3.69
C LEU A 241 5.22 -16.87 -4.83
N ARG A 242 4.81 -17.97 -5.45
CA ARG A 242 5.52 -18.55 -6.61
C ARG A 242 5.62 -17.57 -7.77
N ARG A 243 4.58 -16.79 -8.04
CA ARG A 243 4.59 -15.73 -9.05
C ARG A 243 5.61 -14.64 -8.72
N VAL A 244 5.68 -14.21 -7.46
CA VAL A 244 6.71 -13.27 -7.00
C VAL A 244 8.11 -13.85 -7.14
N MET A 245 8.31 -15.12 -6.77
CA MET A 245 9.59 -15.78 -6.94
C MET A 245 10.02 -15.83 -8.42
N LEU A 246 9.12 -16.20 -9.34
CA LEU A 246 9.40 -16.21 -10.79
C LEU A 246 9.75 -14.83 -11.32
N GLU A 247 9.04 -13.80 -10.87
CA GLU A 247 9.29 -12.42 -11.26
C GLU A 247 10.65 -11.92 -10.74
N TYR A 248 10.99 -12.22 -9.49
CA TYR A 248 12.31 -11.90 -8.92
C TYR A 248 13.43 -12.68 -9.59
N TYR A 249 13.23 -13.98 -9.82
CA TYR A 249 14.25 -14.88 -10.37
C TYR A 249 14.61 -14.57 -11.82
N GLY A 250 13.65 -14.02 -12.57
CA GLY A 250 13.72 -13.86 -14.01
C GLY A 250 13.25 -15.12 -14.73
N TYR A 251 12.30 -14.95 -15.65
CA TYR A 251 11.75 -16.06 -16.42
C TYR A 251 12.77 -16.68 -17.38
N ASP A 252 13.69 -15.89 -17.91
CA ASP A 252 14.80 -16.32 -18.77
C ASP A 252 15.72 -17.30 -18.04
N ARG A 253 16.14 -16.92 -16.82
CA ARG A 253 16.98 -17.74 -15.96
C ARG A 253 16.24 -18.98 -15.50
N TYR A 254 14.97 -18.83 -15.11
CA TYR A 254 14.14 -19.96 -14.70
C TYR A 254 14.01 -20.99 -15.83
N LEU A 255 13.61 -20.58 -17.04
CA LEU A 255 13.45 -21.49 -18.19
C LEU A 255 14.74 -22.27 -18.51
N THR A 256 15.88 -21.57 -18.47
CA THR A 256 17.20 -22.14 -18.75
C THR A 256 17.61 -23.16 -17.69
N GLU A 257 17.41 -22.83 -16.41
CA GLU A 257 17.88 -23.65 -15.29
C GLU A 257 16.85 -24.70 -14.81
N SER A 258 15.56 -24.55 -15.16
CA SER A 258 14.49 -25.46 -14.74
C SER A 258 14.41 -26.73 -15.58
N GLY A 259 15.17 -26.82 -16.67
CA GLY A 259 15.07 -27.86 -17.68
C GLY A 259 13.77 -27.78 -18.50
N ALA A 260 13.24 -26.57 -18.72
CA ALA A 260 12.04 -26.41 -19.53
C ALA A 260 12.33 -26.77 -20.99
N GLU A 261 11.39 -27.41 -21.67
CA GLU A 261 11.50 -27.71 -23.10
C GLU A 261 10.58 -26.77 -23.91
N PRO A 262 11.02 -26.29 -25.08
CA PRO A 262 10.18 -25.47 -25.94
C PRO A 262 9.03 -26.31 -26.51
N VAL A 263 7.81 -25.78 -26.45
CA VAL A 263 6.60 -26.42 -26.98
C VAL A 263 6.36 -26.11 -28.45
N HIS A 264 6.86 -24.98 -28.97
CA HIS A 264 6.76 -24.62 -30.37
C HIS A 264 7.88 -23.66 -30.78
N ARG A 265 8.30 -23.70 -32.04
CA ARG A 265 9.24 -22.72 -32.62
C ARG A 265 8.85 -22.41 -34.05
N ASP A 266 8.80 -21.13 -34.40
CA ASP A 266 8.59 -20.65 -35.75
C ASP A 266 9.42 -19.38 -36.02
N GLU A 267 9.17 -18.71 -37.15
CA GLU A 267 9.86 -17.48 -37.56
C GLU A 267 9.61 -16.27 -36.65
N THR A 268 8.59 -16.32 -35.80
CA THR A 268 8.24 -15.23 -34.88
C THR A 268 8.85 -15.38 -33.49
N GLY A 269 9.26 -16.60 -33.10
CA GLY A 269 9.88 -16.85 -31.80
C GLY A 269 9.82 -18.30 -31.33
N ILE A 270 10.04 -18.49 -30.03
CA ILE A 270 9.99 -19.78 -29.34
C ILE A 270 8.92 -19.70 -28.27
N LEU A 271 7.98 -20.66 -28.27
CA LEU A 271 7.00 -20.82 -27.22
C LEU A 271 7.54 -21.80 -26.17
N TRP A 272 7.52 -21.37 -24.92
CA TRP A 272 7.91 -22.14 -23.75
C TRP A 272 6.69 -22.43 -22.88
N ARG A 273 6.66 -23.60 -22.25
CA ARG A 273 5.62 -23.99 -21.29
C ARG A 273 6.25 -24.67 -20.10
N ILE A 274 5.98 -24.11 -18.93
CA ILE A 274 6.33 -24.69 -17.64
C ILE A 274 5.03 -25.19 -17.04
N ALA A 275 4.89 -26.52 -16.90
CA ALA A 275 3.81 -27.10 -16.12
C ALA A 275 4.02 -26.75 -14.64
N LEU A 276 2.97 -26.25 -13.99
CA LEU A 276 2.95 -26.00 -12.56
C LEU A 276 1.87 -26.89 -11.94
N ASP A 277 2.27 -27.82 -11.08
CA ASP A 277 1.33 -28.73 -10.44
C ASP A 277 0.38 -27.95 -9.52
N GLY A 278 -0.93 -28.11 -9.74
CA GLY A 278 -1.96 -27.41 -8.96
C GLY A 278 -2.15 -25.94 -9.31
N ASP A 279 -1.60 -25.46 -10.42
CA ASP A 279 -1.77 -24.08 -10.90
C ASP A 279 -1.84 -23.98 -12.44
N GLU A 280 -2.12 -22.78 -12.95
CA GLU A 280 -2.08 -22.48 -14.37
C GLU A 280 -0.64 -22.53 -14.93
N ASP A 281 -0.45 -23.24 -16.04
CA ASP A 281 0.83 -23.34 -16.73
C ASP A 281 1.48 -21.97 -16.99
N VAL A 282 2.80 -21.92 -16.79
CA VAL A 282 3.59 -20.77 -17.21
C VAL A 282 3.99 -20.89 -18.68
N VAL A 283 3.14 -20.39 -19.59
CA VAL A 283 3.46 -20.15 -21.02
C VAL A 283 4.12 -18.78 -21.30
N MET A 284 5.21 -18.80 -22.06
CA MET A 284 5.95 -17.59 -22.48
C MET A 284 6.39 -17.67 -23.93
N VAL A 285 6.47 -16.52 -24.60
CA VAL A 285 7.10 -16.40 -25.91
C VAL A 285 8.43 -15.67 -25.79
N GLU A 286 9.50 -16.32 -26.25
CA GLU A 286 10.83 -15.74 -26.44
C GLU A 286 10.89 -15.14 -27.85
N VAL A 287 11.15 -13.84 -27.92
CA VAL A 287 11.29 -13.08 -29.16
C VAL A 287 12.59 -12.29 -29.14
N VAL A 288 13.25 -12.17 -30.30
CA VAL A 288 14.39 -11.28 -30.46
C VAL A 288 13.89 -9.99 -31.10
N ASN A 289 14.21 -8.85 -30.50
CA ASN A 289 13.83 -7.56 -31.06
C ASN A 289 14.41 -7.43 -32.47
N SER A 290 13.58 -7.05 -33.43
CA SER A 290 14.02 -6.91 -34.82
C SER A 290 14.85 -5.63 -35.05
N THR A 291 14.71 -4.66 -34.14
CA THR A 291 15.47 -3.41 -34.15
C THR A 291 16.68 -3.54 -33.23
N PRO A 292 17.92 -3.34 -33.72
CA PRO A 292 19.09 -3.30 -32.87
C PRO A 292 19.02 -2.12 -31.89
N GLU A 293 19.52 -2.34 -30.68
CA GLU A 293 19.80 -1.29 -29.70
C GLU A 293 20.84 -0.29 -30.27
N PRO A 294 21.00 0.90 -29.66
CA PRO A 294 21.96 1.91 -30.14
C PRO A 294 23.42 1.42 -30.28
N ASP A 295 23.77 0.32 -29.61
CA ASP A 295 25.08 -0.34 -29.67
C ASP A 295 25.17 -1.47 -30.73
N GLY A 296 24.10 -1.70 -31.50
CA GLY A 296 24.02 -2.74 -32.54
C GLY A 296 23.58 -4.11 -32.01
N THR A 297 23.40 -4.28 -30.70
CA THR A 297 22.97 -5.56 -30.12
C THR A 297 21.47 -5.77 -30.27
N HIS A 298 21.02 -7.02 -30.29
CA HIS A 298 19.60 -7.35 -30.27
C HIS A 298 19.25 -7.89 -28.89
N ARG A 299 18.13 -7.43 -28.33
CA ARG A 299 17.63 -7.93 -27.05
C ARG A 299 16.63 -9.06 -27.24
N THR A 300 16.81 -10.12 -26.47
CA THR A 300 15.79 -11.16 -26.30
C THR A 300 14.80 -10.69 -25.24
N TYR A 301 13.52 -10.86 -25.53
CA TYR A 301 12.42 -10.58 -24.63
C TYR A 301 11.62 -11.86 -24.39
N TRP A 302 11.20 -12.06 -23.15
CA TRP A 302 10.32 -13.16 -22.75
C TRP A 302 9.00 -12.54 -22.30
N LEU A 303 7.94 -12.80 -23.07
CA LEU A 303 6.63 -12.22 -22.83
C LEU A 303 5.65 -13.29 -22.34
N ARG A 304 5.00 -13.01 -21.21
CA ARG A 304 3.94 -13.87 -20.66
C ARG A 304 2.75 -13.85 -21.63
N VAL A 305 2.24 -15.02 -21.98
CA VAL A 305 1.07 -15.16 -22.87
C VAL A 305 0.02 -16.09 -22.22
N PRO A 306 -1.23 -16.10 -22.69
CA PRO A 306 -2.27 -16.97 -22.13
C PRO A 306 -1.85 -18.45 -22.11
N PRO A 307 -2.30 -19.24 -21.12
CA PRO A 307 -1.92 -20.65 -20.99
C PRO A 307 -2.40 -21.52 -22.16
N GLY A 308 -3.48 -21.10 -22.84
CA GLY A 308 -4.05 -21.80 -23.99
C GLY A 308 -3.28 -21.59 -25.30
N THR A 309 -2.25 -20.74 -25.32
CA THR A 309 -1.45 -20.45 -26.52
C THR A 309 -0.72 -21.70 -27.01
N ARG A 310 -0.81 -21.97 -28.32
CA ARG A 310 -0.28 -23.18 -28.96
C ARG A 310 0.91 -22.96 -29.87
N THR A 311 1.03 -21.77 -30.47
CA THR A 311 2.13 -21.42 -31.39
C THR A 311 2.86 -20.16 -30.90
N ALA A 312 4.12 -19.99 -31.31
CA ALA A 312 4.86 -18.78 -30.98
C ALA A 312 4.21 -17.56 -31.63
N LYS A 313 3.76 -17.69 -32.89
CA LYS A 313 3.02 -16.65 -33.61
C LYS A 313 1.78 -16.15 -32.87
N ASP A 314 0.94 -17.06 -32.35
CA ASP A 314 -0.25 -16.67 -31.58
C ASP A 314 0.14 -15.92 -30.31
N GLY A 315 1.22 -16.35 -29.65
CA GLY A 315 1.77 -15.68 -28.47
C GLY A 315 2.21 -14.25 -28.77
N VAL A 316 3.01 -14.05 -29.83
CA VAL A 316 3.44 -12.72 -30.24
C VAL A 316 2.25 -11.85 -30.65
N ALA A 317 1.33 -12.37 -31.47
CA ALA A 317 0.14 -11.65 -31.90
C ALA A 317 -0.69 -11.12 -30.72
N TRP A 318 -0.86 -11.95 -29.69
CA TRP A 318 -1.58 -11.58 -28.48
C TRP A 318 -0.95 -10.37 -27.76
N THR A 319 0.38 -10.27 -27.74
CA THR A 319 1.08 -9.11 -27.12
C THR A 319 0.81 -7.78 -27.83
N PHE A 320 0.32 -7.82 -29.07
CA PHE A 320 -0.15 -6.66 -29.83
C PHE A 320 -1.68 -6.51 -29.86
N GLY A 321 -2.41 -7.34 -29.11
CA GLY A 321 -3.88 -7.36 -29.12
C GLY A 321 -4.49 -7.89 -30.42
N LEU A 322 -3.75 -8.74 -31.16
CA LEU A 322 -4.16 -9.32 -32.44
C LEU A 322 -4.37 -10.83 -32.33
N GLU A 323 -5.16 -11.38 -33.25
CA GLU A 323 -5.21 -12.83 -33.51
C GLU A 323 -4.05 -13.26 -34.41
N GLY A 324 -3.54 -14.49 -34.24
CA GLY A 324 -2.37 -14.99 -34.98
C GLY A 324 -2.53 -14.99 -36.50
N ALA A 325 -3.75 -15.16 -37.01
CA ALA A 325 -4.05 -15.06 -38.44
C ALA A 325 -3.91 -13.63 -38.99
N ALA A 326 -4.22 -12.63 -38.16
CA ALA A 326 -4.11 -11.21 -38.50
C ALA A 326 -2.70 -10.65 -38.28
N TYR A 327 -1.85 -11.37 -37.53
CA TYR A 327 -0.47 -10.97 -37.30
C TYR A 327 0.42 -11.30 -38.52
N ALA A 328 0.81 -10.25 -39.23
CA ALA A 328 1.74 -10.29 -40.36
C ALA A 328 2.85 -9.25 -40.12
N PRO A 329 3.91 -9.57 -39.38
CA PRO A 329 4.99 -8.64 -39.15
C PRO A 329 5.63 -8.31 -40.51
N VAL A 330 5.66 -7.03 -40.87
CA VAL A 330 6.34 -6.58 -42.08
C VAL A 330 7.83 -6.82 -41.84
N ARG A 331 8.44 -7.74 -42.60
CA ARG A 331 9.91 -7.81 -42.69
C ARG A 331 10.38 -6.44 -43.21
N GLN A 332 10.87 -5.60 -42.30
CA GLN A 332 11.66 -4.43 -42.67
C GLN A 332 13.12 -4.83 -42.50
N THR A 333 13.82 -4.71 -43.63
CA THR A 333 15.19 -5.14 -43.91
C THR A 333 16.22 -4.70 -42.90
#